data_AF-A0A127EHV0-F1
#
_entry.id   AF-A0A127EHV0-F1
#
_cell.length_a   1.000
_cell.length_b   1.000
_cell.length_c   1.000
_cell.angle_alpha   90.00
_cell.angle_beta   90.00
_cell.angle_gamma   90.00
#
_symmetry.space_group_name_H-M   'P 1'
#
loop_
_entity.id
_entity.type
_entity.pdbx_description
1 polymer ?
#
loop_
_entity_poly.entity_id
_entity_poly.type
_entity_poly.pdbx_seq_one_letter_code
_entity_poly.pdbx_strand_id
1 'polypeptide(L)' 'MREKSRYYKIDNKNMAIALSFLLNREFYTFDDKFREGKEIYSFVDDAKFREVLTLACNIRRNNK' A
#
# COMPACT_ATOMS: atom_id res chain seq x y z
N MET A 1 -9.28 -11.10 -19.63
CA MET A 1 -8.76 -11.12 -18.24
C MET A 1 -8.21 -9.74 -17.95
N ARG A 2 -8.63 -9.05 -16.88
CA ARG A 2 -8.02 -7.76 -16.51
C ARG A 2 -6.56 -8.02 -16.15
N GLU A 3 -5.63 -7.36 -16.83
CA GLU A 3 -4.22 -7.39 -16.47
C GLU A 3 -4.10 -7.04 -14.99
N LYS A 4 -3.49 -7.93 -14.20
CA LYS A 4 -3.15 -7.60 -12.83
C LYS A 4 -2.18 -6.43 -12.89
N SER A 5 -2.62 -5.27 -12.42
CA SER A 5 -1.76 -4.10 -12.23
C SER A 5 -0.52 -4.54 -11.46
N ARG A 6 0.66 -4.23 -11.99
CA ARG A 6 1.96 -4.51 -11.34
C ARG A 6 2.10 -3.82 -9.98
N TYR A 7 1.24 -2.84 -9.73
CA TYR A 7 1.30 -1.98 -8.55
C TYR A 7 0.00 -2.02 -7.74
N TYR A 8 0.16 -1.98 -6.42
CA TYR A 8 -0.91 -1.86 -5.45
C TYR A 8 -0.96 -0.45 -4.87
N LYS A 9 -2.14 0.17 -4.89
CA LYS A 9 -2.37 1.54 -4.42
C LYS A 9 -2.88 1.56 -2.98
N ILE A 10 -2.39 2.52 -2.20
CA ILE A 10 -2.74 2.78 -0.80
C ILE A 10 -3.04 4.27 -0.68
N ASP A 11 -4.20 4.59 -0.12
CA ASP A 11 -4.68 5.96 0.08
C ASP A 11 -4.38 6.51 1.49
N ASN A 12 -3.97 5.65 2.42
CA ASN A 12 -3.59 6.03 3.77
C ASN A 12 -2.06 6.14 3.93
N LYS A 13 -1.58 7.36 4.20
CA LYS A 13 -0.15 7.66 4.38
C LYS A 13 0.51 6.84 5.49
N ASN A 14 -0.15 6.71 6.65
CA ASN A 14 0.40 5.98 7.79
C ASN A 14 0.54 4.48 7.48
N MET A 15 -0.42 3.92 6.74
CA MET A 15 -0.33 2.54 6.26
C MET A 15 0.84 2.37 5.28
N ALA A 16 1.03 3.33 4.36
CA ALA A 16 2.15 3.30 3.43
C ALA A 16 3.51 3.37 4.16
N ILE A 17 3.65 4.25 5.15
CA ILE A 17 4.85 4.35 6.00
C ILE A 17 5.09 3.05 6.77
N ALA A 18 4.07 2.48 7.40
CA ALA A 18 4.19 1.23 8.15
C ALA A 18 4.65 0.07 7.25
N LEU A 19 4.07 -0.06 6.05
CA LEU A 19 4.47 -1.09 5.10
C LEU A 19 5.88 -0.84 4.56
N SER A 20 6.26 0.42 4.32
CA SER A 20 7.62 0.78 3.91
C SER A 20 8.65 0.31 4.93
N PHE A 21 8.40 0.58 6.20
CA PHE A 21 9.25 0.16 7.31
C PHE A 21 9.34 -1.37 7.40
N LEU A 22 8.20 -2.07 7.39
CA LEU A 22 8.17 -3.53 7.52
C LEU A 22 8.81 -4.28 6.33
N LEU A 23 8.75 -3.67 5.14
CA LEU A 23 9.30 -4.25 3.92
C LEU A 23 10.73 -3.79 3.64
N ASN A 24 11.26 -2.85 4.42
CA ASN A 24 12.51 -2.14 4.17
C ASN A 24 12.62 -1.65 2.71
N ARG A 25 11.55 -0.99 2.23
CA ARG A 25 11.48 -0.50 0.84
C ARG A 25 10.63 0.76 0.74
N GLU A 26 10.94 1.62 -0.21
CA GLU A 26 10.17 2.84 -0.46
C GLU A 26 8.87 2.55 -1.23
N PHE A 27 7.90 3.45 -1.09
CA PHE A 27 6.72 3.51 -1.96
C PHE A 27 6.84 4.68 -2.93
N TYR A 28 6.16 4.55 -4.06
CA TYR A 28 5.96 5.66 -4.98
C TYR A 28 4.81 6.53 -4.50
N THR A 29 4.90 7.84 -4.74
CA THR A 29 3.86 8.82 -4.43
C THR A 29 3.39 9.48 -5.71
N PHE A 30 2.07 9.65 -5.85
CA PHE A 30 1.44 10.29 -7.00
C PHE A 30 0.32 11.20 -6.53
N ASP A 31 0.05 12.28 -7.26
CA ASP A 31 -1.15 13.07 -7.04
C ASP A 31 -2.41 12.31 -7.46
N ASP A 32 -3.44 12.34 -6.61
CA ASP A 32 -4.75 11.79 -6.91
C ASP A 32 -5.46 12.68 -7.93
N LYS A 33 -5.52 12.21 -9.18
CA LYS A 33 -6.19 12.92 -10.28
C LYS A 33 -7.69 13.20 -10.04
N PHE A 34 -8.31 12.52 -9.07
CA PHE A 34 -9.73 12.70 -8.74
C PHE A 34 -9.95 13.55 -7.49
N ARG A 35 -8.90 13.76 -6.67
CA ARG A 35 -9.00 14.44 -5.38
C ARG A 35 -7.82 15.39 -5.24
N GLU A 36 -8.06 16.66 -5.57
CA GLU A 36 -7.06 17.72 -5.47
C GLU A 36 -6.43 17.78 -4.08
N GLY A 37 -5.11 17.90 -4.04
CA GLY A 37 -4.33 17.92 -2.80
C GLY A 37 -4.21 16.59 -2.07
N LYS A 38 -4.71 15.47 -2.64
CA LYS A 38 -4.49 14.13 -2.08
C LYS A 38 -3.39 13.39 -2.82
N GLU A 39 -2.62 12.64 -2.05
CA GLU A 39 -1.60 11.73 -2.55
C GLU A 39 -2.13 10.28 -2.57
N ILE A 40 -1.66 9.51 -3.55
CA ILE A 40 -1.78 8.06 -3.61
C ILE A 40 -0.38 7.47 -3.48
N TYR A 41 -0.24 6.52 -2.57
CA TYR A 41 0.98 5.76 -2.35
C TYR A 41 0.89 4.43 -3.08
N SER A 42 2.00 3.93 -3.61
CA SER A 42 1.98 2.73 -4.43
C SER A 42 3.19 1.85 -4.21
N PHE A 43 2.95 0.56 -4.23
CA PHE A 43 3.96 -0.48 -4.04
C PHE A 43 3.96 -1.46 -5.21
N VAL A 44 5.10 -2.10 -5.48
CA VAL A 44 5.12 -3.27 -6.36
C VAL A 44 4.32 -4.40 -5.70
N ASP A 45 3.39 -4.98 -6.46
CA ASP A 45 2.52 -6.09 -6.01
C ASP A 45 3.22 -7.45 -6.20
N ASP A 46 4.25 -7.68 -5.39
CA ASP A 46 4.97 -8.94 -5.32
C ASP A 46 4.49 -9.83 -4.15
N ALA A 47 5.04 -11.04 -4.04
CA ALA A 47 4.65 -11.99 -3.00
C ALA A 47 4.96 -11.47 -1.58
N LYS A 48 6.10 -10.80 -1.39
CA LYS A 48 6.51 -10.31 -0.07
C LYS A 48 5.62 -9.17 0.40
N PHE A 49 5.25 -8.28 -0.52
CA PHE A 49 4.27 -7.24 -0.28
C PHE A 49 2.94 -7.81 0.22
N ARG A 50 2.39 -8.79 -0.51
CA ARG A 50 1.10 -9.40 -0.18
C ARG A 50 1.12 -10.08 1.19
N GLU A 51 2.23 -10.74 1.53
CA GLU A 51 2.43 -11.34 2.85
C GLU A 51 2.36 -10.28 3.95
N VAL A 52 3.16 -9.21 3.87
CA VAL A 52 3.20 -8.15 4.89
C VAL A 52 1.89 -7.37 4.95
N LEU A 53 1.28 -7.07 3.80
CA LEU A 53 -0.02 -6.41 3.75
C LEU A 53 -1.11 -7.25 4.46
N THR A 54 -1.08 -8.57 4.28
CA THR A 54 -2.00 -9.49 4.94
C THR A 54 -1.78 -9.47 6.45
N LEU A 55 -0.53 -9.53 6.91
CA LEU A 55 -0.20 -9.43 8.34
C LEU A 55 -0.70 -8.12 8.95
N ALA A 56 -0.41 -6.98 8.31
CA ALA A 56 -0.86 -5.67 8.77
C ALA A 56 -2.40 -5.56 8.84
N CYS A 57 -3.10 -6.11 7.84
CA CYS A 57 -4.57 -6.17 7.84
C CYS A 57 -5.13 -7.04 8.97
N ASN A 58 -4.47 -8.16 9.27
CA ASN A 58 -4.90 -9.06 10.34
C ASN A 58 -4.72 -8.43 11.72
N ILE A 59 -3.60 -7.74 11.96
CA ILE A 59 -3.37 -6.98 13.21
C ILE A 59 -4.48 -5.94 13.41
N ARG A 60 -4.81 -5.18 12.34
CA ARG A 60 -5.88 -4.18 12.40
C ARG A 60 -7.25 -4.79 12.72
N ARG A 61 -7.53 -6.00 12.25
CA ARG A 61 -8.80 -6.70 12.52
C ARG A 61 -8.87 -7.24 13.95
N ASN A 62 -7.76 -7.74 14.48
CA ASN A 62 -7.72 -8.35 15.81
C ASN A 62 -7.72 -7.30 16.95
N ASN A 63 -7.36 -6.06 16.65
CA ASN A 63 -7.38 -4.93 17.61
C ASN A 63 -8.67 -4.09 17.51
N LYS A 64 -9.72 -4.61 16.86
CA LYS A 64 -11.02 -3.96 16.68
C LYS A 64 -12.07 -4.71 17.47
#